data_AF-A0A7Y5V9Y1-F1
#
_entry.id   AF-A0A7Y5V9Y1-F1
#
_cell.length_a   1.000
_cell.length_b   1.000
_cell.length_c   1.000
_cell.angle_alpha   90.00
_cell.angle_beta   90.00
_cell.angle_gamma   90.00
#
_symmetry.space_group_name_H-M   'P 1'
#
loop_
_entity.id
_entity.type
_entity.pdbx_description
1 polymer ?
#
loop_
_entity_poly.entity_id
_entity_poly.type
_entity_poly.pdbx_seq_one_letter_code
_entity_poly.pdbx_strand_id
1 'polypeptide(L)'
;MSSRSTVTRFTRRASLLLLALAACAPGDAERTARPAARVTSAAHDTTARLDDFGDPVSLAPAARIVSLSPMTTELLFSIGAGERVVGRTDYDAWPAVAKRVPSVGAGIRPNVERILA
;
A
#
# COMPACT_ATOMS: atom_id res chain seq x y z
N MET A 1 66.97 1.73 -13.08
CA MET A 1 65.62 2.25 -13.39
C MET A 1 64.62 1.13 -13.17
N SER A 2 63.92 1.13 -12.03
CA SER A 2 62.57 1.72 -11.82
C SER A 2 61.46 0.69 -12.11
N SER A 3 61.02 -0.01 -11.05
CA SER A 3 59.63 -0.45 -10.81
C SER A 3 59.62 -1.48 -9.66
N ARG A 4 59.72 -1.01 -8.40
CA ARG A 4 59.65 -1.88 -7.19
C ARG A 4 58.67 -1.37 -6.12
N SER A 5 57.80 -0.41 -6.44
CA SER A 5 57.07 0.38 -5.43
C SER A 5 55.56 0.15 -5.35
N THR A 6 54.97 -0.76 -6.13
CA THR A 6 53.50 -0.90 -6.19
C THR A 6 52.94 -1.98 -5.26
N VAL A 7 53.72 -3.02 -4.93
CA VAL A 7 53.20 -4.20 -4.19
C VAL A 7 53.05 -3.94 -2.68
N THR A 8 53.85 -3.06 -2.09
CA THR A 8 53.90 -2.84 -0.63
C THR A 8 52.80 -1.89 -0.09
N ARG A 9 51.97 -1.29 -0.96
CA ARG A 9 50.88 -0.38 -0.55
C ARG A 9 49.53 -1.07 -0.37
N PHE A 10 49.36 -2.29 -0.88
CA PHE A 10 48.10 -3.02 -0.80
C PHE A 10 47.91 -3.73 0.55
N THR A 11 49.00 -4.10 1.23
CA THR A 11 48.97 -4.83 2.50
C THR A 11 48.78 -3.94 3.74
N ARG A 12 49.05 -2.63 3.67
CA ARG A 12 48.84 -1.69 4.80
C ARG A 12 47.38 -1.25 5.00
N ARG A 13 46.49 -1.46 4.04
CA ARG A 13 45.05 -1.19 4.21
C ARG A 13 44.29 -2.38 4.82
N ALA A 14 44.89 -3.57 4.81
CA ALA A 14 44.31 -4.79 5.39
C ALA A 14 44.54 -4.92 6.91
N SER A 15 45.37 -4.07 7.53
CA SER A 15 45.63 -4.07 8.98
C SER A 15 44.84 -3.00 9.76
N LEU A 16 43.81 -2.41 9.14
CA LEU A 16 42.70 -1.73 9.84
C LEU A 16 41.45 -2.62 9.88
N LEU A 17 41.65 -3.93 9.85
CA LEU A 17 40.77 -4.89 10.52
C LEU A 17 41.24 -4.95 11.99
N LEU A 18 40.30 -5.00 12.96
CA LEU A 18 40.50 -5.46 14.37
C LEU A 18 40.44 -4.46 15.54
N LEU A 19 39.65 -3.37 15.53
CA LEU A 19 39.31 -2.72 16.81
C LEU A 19 37.90 -2.09 16.96
N ALA A 20 36.89 -2.63 16.26
CA ALA A 20 35.49 -2.21 16.49
C ALA A 20 34.49 -3.38 16.50
N LEU A 21 34.94 -4.58 16.89
CA LEU A 21 34.10 -5.78 16.99
C LEU A 21 33.46 -5.99 18.39
N ALA A 22 33.34 -4.95 19.22
CA ALA A 22 32.89 -5.08 20.61
C ALA A 22 31.67 -4.21 20.97
N ALA A 23 30.71 -4.08 20.05
CA ALA A 23 29.39 -3.51 20.38
C ALA A 23 28.27 -4.52 20.07
N CYS A 24 28.39 -5.70 20.65
CA CYS A 24 27.25 -6.60 20.84
C CYS A 24 26.44 -6.05 22.03
N ALA A 25 25.38 -5.30 21.73
CA ALA A 25 24.21 -5.26 22.58
C ALA A 25 23.00 -5.44 21.65
N PRO A 26 22.23 -6.53 21.76
CA PRO A 26 20.86 -6.50 21.31
C PRO A 26 20.14 -5.55 22.27
N GLY A 27 20.03 -4.27 21.89
CA GLY A 27 19.01 -3.43 22.47
C GLY A 27 17.69 -4.02 22.02
N ASP A 28 16.96 -4.63 22.95
CA ASP A 28 15.56 -4.97 22.78
C ASP A 28 14.85 -3.69 22.36
N ALA A 29 14.67 -3.53 21.05
CA ALA A 29 13.84 -2.50 20.47
C ALA A 29 12.41 -2.90 20.83
N GLU A 30 12.03 -2.53 22.05
CA GLU A 30 10.68 -2.54 22.55
C GLU A 30 9.88 -1.66 21.59
N ARG A 31 9.35 -2.31 20.56
CA ARG A 31 8.32 -1.77 19.69
C ARG A 31 7.13 -1.58 20.61
N THR A 32 7.13 -0.45 21.31
CA THR A 32 5.98 0.06 22.05
C THR A 32 4.90 0.16 21.00
N ALA A 33 4.04 -0.86 20.96
CA ALA A 33 2.90 -0.91 20.09
C ALA A 33 2.10 0.33 20.42
N ARG A 34 2.13 1.33 19.53
CA ARG A 34 1.27 2.49 19.60
C ARG A 34 -0.13 1.92 19.78
N PRO A 35 -0.84 2.21 20.90
CA PRO A 35 -2.17 1.68 21.08
C PRO A 35 -2.94 2.12 19.86
N ALA A 36 -3.44 1.13 19.09
CA ALA A 36 -4.30 1.39 17.95
C ALA A 36 -5.45 2.21 18.52
N ALA A 37 -5.46 3.50 18.20
CA ALA A 37 -6.50 4.40 18.64
C ALA A 37 -7.80 3.73 18.20
N ARG A 38 -8.60 3.31 19.17
CA ARG A 38 -9.90 2.71 18.92
C ARG A 38 -10.69 3.82 18.22
N VAL A 39 -10.84 3.70 16.91
CA VAL A 39 -11.77 4.53 16.15
C VAL A 39 -13.14 4.17 16.70
N THR A 40 -13.62 4.98 17.64
CA THR A 40 -15.01 4.93 18.07
C THR A 40 -15.83 5.26 16.84
N SER A 41 -16.62 4.29 16.37
CA SER A 41 -17.51 4.44 15.23
C SER A 41 -18.39 5.66 15.45
N ALA A 42 -18.10 6.75 14.73
CA ALA A 42 -19.02 7.87 14.67
C ALA A 42 -20.37 7.35 14.12
N ALA A 43 -21.47 7.81 14.73
CA ALA A 43 -22.80 7.57 14.21
C ALA A 43 -22.83 7.90 12.71
N HIS A 44 -23.40 7.00 11.92
CA HIS A 44 -23.33 7.11 10.46
C HIS A 44 -24.20 8.28 10.00
N ASP A 45 -23.55 9.21 9.30
CA ASP A 45 -24.20 10.37 8.70
C ASP A 45 -24.94 9.92 7.43
N THR A 46 -26.24 9.66 7.55
CA THR A 46 -27.12 9.30 6.44
C THR A 46 -27.54 10.49 5.58
N THR A 47 -26.99 11.70 5.83
CA THR A 47 -27.33 12.87 5.02
C THR A 47 -26.96 12.66 3.56
N ALA A 48 -27.82 13.15 2.67
CA ALA A 48 -27.57 13.10 1.25
C ALA A 48 -26.32 13.93 0.92
N ARG A 49 -25.32 13.28 0.32
CA ARG A 49 -24.13 13.92 -0.27
C ARG A 49 -24.38 14.10 -1.75
N LEU A 50 -23.81 15.13 -2.36
CA LEU A 50 -23.85 15.27 -3.82
C LEU A 50 -22.62 14.61 -4.41
N ASP A 51 -22.77 13.94 -5.55
CA ASP A 51 -21.64 13.51 -6.36
C ASP A 51 -21.12 14.65 -7.25
N ASP A 52 -20.10 14.37 -8.06
CA ASP A 52 -19.46 15.35 -8.94
C ASP A 52 -20.37 15.82 -10.09
N PHE A 53 -21.49 15.14 -10.34
CA PHE A 53 -22.53 15.55 -11.29
C PHE A 53 -23.65 16.37 -10.62
N GLY A 54 -23.62 16.47 -9.29
CA GLY A 54 -24.65 17.15 -8.50
C GLY A 54 -25.82 16.24 -8.12
N ASP A 55 -25.73 14.94 -8.37
CA ASP A 55 -26.78 13.99 -8.03
C ASP A 55 -26.73 13.64 -6.52
N PRO A 56 -27.88 13.60 -5.83
CA PRO A 56 -27.93 13.25 -4.42
C PRO A 56 -27.72 11.74 -4.22
N VAL A 57 -26.75 11.40 -3.37
CA VAL A 57 -26.38 10.04 -2.98
C VAL A 57 -26.51 9.92 -1.46
N SER A 58 -27.29 8.95 -0.99
CA SER A 58 -27.32 8.58 0.43
C SER A 58 -26.25 7.54 0.69
N LEU A 59 -25.36 7.83 1.65
CA LEU A 59 -24.23 6.96 1.96
C LEU A 59 -24.37 6.40 3.39
N ALA A 60 -24.11 5.11 3.50
CA ALA A 60 -23.72 4.44 4.73
C ALA A 60 -22.28 3.94 4.56
N PRO A 61 -21.57 3.53 5.63
CA PRO A 61 -20.26 2.92 5.47
C PRO A 61 -20.31 1.74 4.50
N ALA A 62 -19.52 1.82 3.43
CA ALA A 62 -19.53 0.81 2.38
C ALA A 62 -18.94 -0.51 2.88
N ALA A 63 -19.73 -1.58 2.83
CA ALA A 63 -19.29 -2.95 3.17
C ALA A 63 -18.69 -3.69 1.97
N ARG A 64 -19.15 -3.38 0.76
CA ARG A 64 -18.71 -3.95 -0.52
C ARG A 64 -18.54 -2.83 -1.53
N ILE A 65 -17.42 -2.82 -2.24
CA ILE A 65 -17.07 -1.76 -3.19
C ILE A 65 -16.75 -2.39 -4.55
N VAL A 66 -17.43 -1.93 -5.60
CA VAL A 66 -17.02 -2.17 -6.98
C VAL A 66 -16.41 -0.86 -7.49
N SER A 67 -15.13 -0.89 -7.86
CA SER A 67 -14.47 0.27 -8.46
C SER A 67 -14.54 0.19 -9.98
N LEU A 68 -15.03 1.25 -10.61
CA LEU A 68 -15.17 1.36 -12.07
C LEU A 68 -14.08 2.27 -12.69
N SER A 69 -13.05 2.63 -11.93
CA SER A 69 -11.97 3.52 -12.36
C SER A 69 -10.63 3.05 -11.79
N PRO A 70 -9.57 2.95 -12.62
CA PRO A 70 -8.21 2.66 -12.15
C PRO A 70 -7.77 3.54 -10.99
N MET A 71 -7.89 4.86 -11.15
CA MET A 71 -7.47 5.81 -10.11
C MET A 71 -8.24 5.62 -8.80
N THR A 72 -9.54 5.32 -8.86
CA THR A 72 -10.35 5.08 -7.66
C THR A 72 -9.93 3.79 -6.96
N THR A 73 -9.62 2.73 -7.71
CA THR A 73 -9.11 1.48 -7.14
C THR A 73 -7.78 1.72 -6.42
N GLU A 74 -6.84 2.42 -7.06
CA GLU A 74 -5.55 2.76 -6.46
C GLU A 74 -5.71 3.55 -5.16
N LEU A 75 -6.62 4.53 -5.15
CA LEU A 75 -6.94 5.33 -3.97
C LEU A 75 -7.50 4.46 -2.84
N LEU A 76 -8.45 3.57 -3.15
CA LEU A 76 -9.06 2.66 -2.18
C LEU A 76 -8.03 1.77 -1.50
N PHE A 77 -7.09 1.21 -2.26
CA PHE A 77 -5.98 0.44 -1.68
C PHE A 77 -5.05 1.32 -0.84
N SER A 78 -4.74 2.54 -1.29
CA SER A 78 -3.84 3.47 -0.61
C SER A 78 -4.39 3.94 0.74
N ILE A 79 -5.71 4.10 0.87
CA ILE A 79 -6.37 4.51 2.13
C ILE A 79 -6.72 3.31 3.05
N GLY A 80 -6.25 2.09 2.71
CA GLY A 80 -6.54 0.89 3.50
C GLY A 80 -7.96 0.33 3.35
N ALA A 81 -8.70 0.77 2.34
CA ALA A 81 -10.03 0.26 2.00
C ALA A 81 -10.01 -0.92 1.01
N GLY A 82 -8.82 -1.34 0.55
CA GLY A 82 -8.65 -2.37 -0.48
C GLY A 82 -9.33 -3.71 -0.19
N GLU A 83 -9.43 -4.12 1.08
CA GLU A 83 -10.11 -5.37 1.48
C GLU A 83 -11.61 -5.36 1.22
N ARG A 84 -12.23 -4.18 1.08
CA ARG A 84 -13.66 -4.03 0.79
C ARG A 84 -13.95 -4.00 -0.72
N VAL A 85 -12.91 -4.01 -1.56
CA VAL A 85 -13.06 -3.99 -3.02
C VAL A 85 -13.35 -5.41 -3.51
N VAL A 86 -14.57 -5.63 -3.98
CA VAL A 86 -15.07 -6.94 -4.45
C VAL A 86 -15.18 -7.01 -5.98
N GLY A 87 -15.05 -5.88 -6.67
CA GLY A 87 -15.01 -5.81 -8.13
C GLY A 87 -14.10 -4.69 -8.61
N ARG A 88 -13.38 -4.95 -9.69
CA ARG A 88 -12.49 -4.01 -10.38
C ARG A 88 -12.71 -4.05 -11.89
N THR A 89 -12.17 -3.11 -12.62
CA THR A 89 -12.14 -3.10 -14.09
C THR A 89 -10.98 -3.90 -14.67
N ASP A 90 -11.00 -4.17 -15.98
CA ASP A 90 -9.87 -4.80 -16.69
C ASP A 90 -8.58 -3.95 -16.71
N TYR A 91 -8.66 -2.68 -16.35
CA TYR A 91 -7.57 -1.72 -16.41
C TYR A 91 -6.84 -1.51 -15.07
N ASP A 92 -7.34 -2.12 -13.99
CA ASP A 92 -6.75 -2.01 -12.65
C ASP A 92 -5.47 -2.84 -12.52
N ALA A 93 -4.34 -2.19 -12.83
CA ALA A 93 -3.03 -2.83 -12.82
C ALA A 93 -2.25 -2.62 -11.51
N TRP A 94 -2.59 -1.60 -10.72
CA TRP A 94 -1.91 -1.23 -9.49
C TRP A 94 -2.90 -1.02 -8.32
N PRO A 95 -2.48 -1.28 -7.07
CA PRO A 95 -1.33 -2.08 -6.70
C PRO A 95 -1.48 -3.54 -7.19
N ALA A 96 -0.40 -4.31 -7.27
CA ALA A 96 -0.44 -5.67 -7.82
C ALA A 96 -1.46 -6.60 -7.11
N VAL A 97 -1.76 -6.33 -5.84
CA VAL A 97 -2.81 -7.02 -5.08
C VAL A 97 -4.21 -6.80 -5.66
N ALA A 98 -4.51 -5.66 -6.26
CA ALA A 98 -5.81 -5.36 -6.86
C ALA A 98 -6.19 -6.37 -7.96
N LYS A 99 -5.20 -6.96 -8.64
CA LYS A 99 -5.42 -8.00 -9.66
C LYS A 99 -6.06 -9.27 -9.11
N ARG A 100 -6.05 -9.49 -7.78
CA ARG A 100 -6.76 -10.60 -7.13
C ARG A 100 -8.27 -10.38 -7.05
N VAL A 101 -8.72 -9.13 -7.17
CA VAL A 101 -10.14 -8.79 -7.19
C VAL A 101 -10.74 -9.18 -8.55
N PRO A 102 -11.94 -9.80 -8.61
CA PRO A 102 -12.61 -10.15 -9.85
C PRO A 102 -12.84 -8.97 -10.80
N SER A 103 -12.78 -9.23 -12.11
CA SER A 103 -13.13 -8.23 -13.13
C SER A 103 -14.63 -8.12 -13.33
N VAL A 104 -15.16 -6.90 -13.32
CA VAL A 104 -16.49 -6.56 -13.83
C VAL A 104 -16.46 -6.04 -15.28
N GLY A 105 -15.30 -6.09 -15.95
CA GLY A 105 -15.13 -5.66 -17.35
C GLY A 105 -14.58 -4.24 -17.46
N ALA A 106 -15.01 -3.49 -18.49
CA ALA A 106 -14.64 -2.09 -18.66
C ALA A 106 -15.31 -1.18 -17.60
N GLY A 107 -14.66 -0.08 -17.23
CA GLY A 107 -15.25 0.91 -16.31
C GLY A 107 -16.47 1.62 -16.90
N ILE A 108 -16.39 1.99 -18.19
CA ILE A 108 -17.51 2.49 -18.97
C ILE A 108 -18.24 1.29 -19.56
N ARG A 109 -19.55 1.16 -19.28
CA ARG A 109 -20.39 0.01 -19.65
C ARG A 109 -19.85 -1.31 -19.06
N PRO A 110 -19.81 -1.44 -17.73
CA PRO A 110 -19.39 -2.67 -17.07
C PRO A 110 -20.39 -3.81 -17.30
N ASN A 111 -19.96 -5.04 -17.01
CA ASN A 111 -20.85 -6.19 -16.96
C ASN A 111 -21.72 -6.14 -15.69
N VAL A 112 -22.98 -5.75 -15.86
CA VAL A 112 -23.93 -5.57 -14.75
C VAL A 112 -24.25 -6.89 -14.03
N GLU A 113 -24.33 -8.01 -14.75
CA GLU A 113 -24.60 -9.33 -14.13
C GLU A 113 -23.49 -9.73 -13.15
N ARG A 114 -22.23 -9.39 -13.47
CA ARG A 114 -21.11 -9.60 -12.54
C ARG A 114 -21.11 -8.66 -11.34
N ILE A 115 -21.73 -7.49 -11.45
CA ILE A 115 -21.87 -6.55 -10.34
C ILE A 115 -22.96 -7.01 -9.37
N LEU A 116 -24.03 -7.62 -9.89
CA LEU A 116 -25.19 -8.06 -9.10
C LEU A 116 -24.99 -9.42 -8.40
N ALA A 117 -24.06 -10.26 -8.88
CA ALA A 117 -23.76 -11.58 -8.32
C ALA A 117 -23.11 -11.55 -6.92
#